data_AF-A0A953RXU4-F1
#
_entry.id   AF-A0A953RXU4-F1
#
_cell.length_a   1.000
_cell.length_b   1.000
_cell.length_c   1.000
_cell.angle_alpha   90.00
_cell.angle_beta   90.00
_cell.angle_gamma   90.00
#
_symmetry.space_group_name_H-M   'P 1'
#
loop_
_entity.id
_entity.type
_entity.pdbx_description
1 polymer ?
#
loop_
_entity_poly.entity_id
_entity_poly.type
_entity_poly.pdbx_seq_one_letter_code
_entity_poly.pdbx_strand_id
1 'polypeptide(L)'
;MVGILVHGDNHFIVRGPLPDRETALALVRHWSLIEIGATTPPALAEWQIVIREFRENLEWAVVVPSDSETSPAVTTLLGELAARGIAIHNSRLLRW
;
A
#
# COMPACT_ATOMS: atom_id res chain seq x y z
N MET A 1 -9.29 6.68 -7.09
CA MET A 1 -8.54 7.12 -5.90
C MET A 1 -7.09 6.69 -6.03
N VAL A 2 -6.18 7.37 -5.34
CA VAL A 2 -4.77 6.97 -5.24
C VAL A 2 -4.42 6.73 -3.77
N GLY A 3 -3.68 5.68 -3.49
CA GLY A 3 -3.12 5.47 -2.17
C GLY A 3 -1.79 4.76 -2.18
N ILE A 4 -1.35 4.42 -0.98
CA ILE A 4 -0.06 3.81 -0.75
C ILE A 4 -0.19 2.56 0.11
N LEU A 5 0.42 1.46 -0.37
CA LEU A 5 0.64 0.25 0.41
C LEU A 5 2.08 0.24 0.90
N VAL A 6 2.27 0.12 2.20
CA VAL A 6 3.58 0.05 2.84
C VAL A 6 3.79 -1.35 3.36
N HIS A 7 4.94 -1.95 3.08
CA HIS A 7 5.32 -3.26 3.58
C HIS A 7 6.81 -3.28 3.94
N GLY A 8 7.11 -3.21 5.24
CA GLY A 8 8.49 -3.14 5.73
C GLY A 8 9.18 -1.85 5.30
N ASP A 9 10.26 -1.98 4.55
CA ASP A 9 11.03 -0.89 3.93
C ASP A 9 10.55 -0.52 2.52
N ASN A 10 9.63 -1.30 1.95
CA ASN A 10 9.09 -1.09 0.61
C ASN A 10 7.71 -0.42 0.65
N HIS A 11 7.37 0.29 -0.43
CA HIS A 11 6.06 0.89 -0.62
C HIS A 11 5.65 0.87 -2.09
N PHE A 12 4.35 0.73 -2.32
CA PHE A 12 3.73 0.78 -3.64
C PHE A 12 2.74 1.94 -3.66
N ILE A 13 2.86 2.83 -4.67
CA ILE A 13 1.82 3.80 -4.97
C ILE A 13 0.84 3.13 -5.92
N VAL A 14 -0.44 3.20 -5.58
CA VAL A 14 -1.48 2.38 -6.19
C VAL A 14 -2.66 3.25 -6.58
N ARG A 15 -3.13 3.11 -7.82
CA ARG A 15 -4.47 3.56 -8.22
C ARG A 15 -5.47 2.47 -7.90
N GLY A 16 -6.53 2.84 -7.20
CA GLY A 16 -7.58 1.93 -6.75
C GLY A 16 -8.27 2.45 -5.49
N PRO A 17 -9.40 1.84 -5.08
CA PRO A 17 -10.05 2.16 -3.82
C PRO A 17 -9.19 1.75 -2.62
N LEU A 18 -9.52 2.26 -1.43
CA LEU A 18 -8.95 1.77 -0.18
C LEU A 18 -9.25 0.26 -0.05
N PRO A 19 -8.24 -0.62 -0.05
CA PRO A 19 -8.49 -2.04 0.09
C PRO A 19 -8.90 -2.39 1.52
N ASP A 20 -9.68 -3.45 1.67
CA ASP A 20 -9.85 -4.12 2.95
C ASP A 20 -8.55 -4.86 3.34
N ARG A 21 -8.57 -5.45 4.54
CA ARG A 21 -7.42 -6.16 5.10
C ARG A 21 -6.93 -7.31 4.22
N GLU A 22 -7.84 -8.16 3.73
CA GLU A 22 -7.47 -9.37 2.98
C GLU A 22 -6.91 -8.99 1.61
N THR A 23 -7.52 -7.99 0.97
CA THR A 23 -7.09 -7.43 -0.30
C THR A 23 -5.72 -6.75 -0.17
N ALA A 24 -5.49 -5.95 0.88
CA ALA A 24 -4.19 -5.33 1.12
C ALA A 24 -3.05 -6.36 1.27
N LEU A 25 -3.30 -7.47 1.99
CA LEU A 25 -2.36 -8.57 2.12
C LEU A 25 -2.11 -9.27 0.77
N ALA A 26 -3.16 -9.50 -0.01
CA ALA A 26 -3.06 -10.13 -1.32
C ALA A 26 -2.28 -9.27 -2.32
N LEU A 27 -2.53 -7.96 -2.35
CA LEU A 27 -1.81 -7.00 -3.21
C LEU A 27 -0.31 -6.98 -2.90
N VAL A 28 0.06 -6.86 -1.63
CA VAL A 28 1.47 -6.87 -1.21
C VAL A 28 2.13 -8.19 -1.59
N ARG A 29 1.50 -9.35 -1.33
CA ARG A 29 2.05 -10.65 -1.74
C ARG A 29 2.25 -10.75 -3.24
N HIS A 30 1.26 -10.31 -4.01
CA HIS A 30 1.31 -10.38 -5.48
C HIS A 30 2.42 -9.52 -6.07
N TRP A 31 2.70 -8.34 -5.51
CA TRP A 31 3.70 -7.42 -6.06
C TRP A 31 5.08 -7.51 -5.42
N SER A 32 5.20 -8.10 -4.23
CA SER A 32 6.49 -8.41 -3.61
C SER A 32 7.15 -9.66 -4.19
N LEU A 33 6.36 -10.57 -4.79
CA LEU A 33 6.89 -11.75 -5.47
C LEU A 33 7.16 -11.43 -6.95
N ILE A 34 8.40 -11.60 -7.39
CA ILE A 34 8.74 -11.51 -8.81
C ILE A 34 8.33 -12.83 -9.47
N GLU A 35 7.18 -12.83 -10.14
CA GLU A 35 6.71 -13.97 -10.94
C GLU A 35 6.75 -13.61 -12.44
N ILE A 36 7.54 -14.37 -13.21
CA ILE A 36 7.63 -14.18 -14.67
C ILE A 36 6.34 -14.70 -15.31
N GLY A 37 5.60 -13.82 -15.99
CA GLY A 37 4.37 -14.17 -16.71
C GLY A 37 3.12 -14.27 -15.83
N ALA A 38 3.19 -13.85 -14.56
CA ALA A 38 2.00 -13.77 -13.72
C ALA A 38 1.01 -12.74 -14.24
N THR A 39 -0.24 -13.17 -14.41
CA THR A 39 -1.39 -12.28 -14.66
C THR A 39 -2.00 -11.85 -13.34
N THR A 40 -2.30 -10.55 -13.22
CA THR A 40 -3.03 -10.04 -12.05
C THR A 40 -4.37 -10.77 -11.90
N PRO A 41 -4.66 -11.38 -10.74
CA PRO A 41 -5.94 -12.03 -10.50
C PRO A 41 -7.10 -11.05 -10.70
N PRO A 42 -8.27 -11.49 -11.21
CA PRO A 42 -9.42 -10.61 -11.42
C PRO A 42 -9.85 -9.84 -10.16
N ALA A 43 -9.72 -10.47 -9.00
CA ALA A 43 -10.02 -9.85 -7.70
C ALA A 43 -9.10 -8.68 -7.34
N LEU A 44 -7.92 -8.58 -7.97
CA LEU A 44 -6.94 -7.51 -7.75
C LEU A 44 -6.87 -6.53 -8.93
N ALA A 45 -7.63 -6.75 -10.00
CA ALA A 45 -7.54 -5.99 -11.24
C ALA A 45 -7.94 -4.50 -11.09
N GLU A 46 -8.67 -4.17 -10.03
CA GLU A 46 -9.06 -2.79 -9.69
C GLU A 46 -7.89 -1.96 -9.16
N TRP A 47 -6.78 -2.59 -8.75
CA TRP A 47 -5.59 -1.94 -8.23
C TRP A 47 -4.43 -2.03 -9.20
N GLN A 48 -3.75 -0.91 -9.41
CA GLN A 48 -2.63 -0.81 -10.34
C GLN A 48 -1.49 -0.02 -9.71
N ILE A 49 -0.27 -0.59 -9.75
CA ILE A 49 0.93 0.16 -9.37
C ILE A 49 1.14 1.30 -10.36
N VAL A 50 1.38 2.49 -9.84
CA VAL A 50 1.76 3.66 -10.63
C VAL A 50 3.15 4.13 -10.27
N ILE A 51 4.00 4.29 -11.28
CA ILE A 51 5.42 4.69 -11.13
C ILE A 51 5.62 6.22 -11.14
N ARG A 52 4.60 6.96 -11.58
CA ARG A 52 4.61 8.42 -11.73
C ARG A 52 3.30 8.96 -11.19
N GLU A 53 3.28 9.24 -9.90
CA GLU A 53 2.14 9.83 -9.23
C GLU A 53 2.67 10.74 -8.12
N PHE A 54 2.02 11.89 -7.94
CA PHE A 54 2.43 12.85 -6.94
C PHE A 54 1.98 12.41 -5.56
N ARG A 55 2.84 12.53 -4.55
CA ARG A 55 2.49 12.19 -3.16
C ARG A 55 1.32 13.04 -2.65
N GLU A 56 1.13 14.24 -3.20
CA GLU A 56 -0.01 15.12 -2.89
C GLU A 56 -1.36 14.52 -3.28
N ASN A 57 -1.40 13.59 -4.24
CA ASN A 57 -2.63 12.95 -4.69
C ASN A 57 -3.03 11.74 -3.84
N LEU A 58 -2.22 11.35 -2.84
CA LEU A 58 -2.53 10.22 -1.96
C LEU A 58 -3.75 10.55 -1.09
N GLU A 59 -4.74 9.66 -1.11
CA GLU A 59 -6.02 9.78 -0.40
C GLU A 59 -6.14 8.78 0.75
N TRP A 60 -5.38 7.68 0.71
CA TRP A 60 -5.34 6.66 1.76
C TRP A 60 -3.95 6.03 1.88
N ALA A 61 -3.65 5.50 3.07
CA ALA A 61 -2.43 4.74 3.31
C ALA A 61 -2.73 3.47 4.12
N VAL A 62 -2.17 2.34 3.68
CA VAL A 62 -2.30 1.05 4.38
C VAL A 62 -0.92 0.49 4.66
N VAL A 63 -0.63 0.22 5.93
CA VAL A 63 0.56 -0.48 6.40
C VAL A 63 0.25 -1.96 6.54
N VAL A 64 0.96 -2.78 5.78
CA VAL A 64 0.91 -4.23 5.83
C VAL A 64 2.12 -4.73 6.62
N PRO A 65 1.92 -5.51 7.70
CA PRO A 65 2.99 -6.07 8.52
C PRO A 65 4.03 -6.79 7.67
N SER A 66 5.29 -6.47 7.93
CA SER A 66 6.45 -7.22 7.47
C SER A 66 7.22 -7.76 8.68
N ASP A 67 8.06 -8.76 8.47
CA ASP A 67 9.08 -9.18 9.44
C ASP A 67 10.25 -8.19 9.51
N SER A 68 10.39 -7.29 8.52
CA SER A 68 11.37 -6.21 8.51
C SER A 68 10.86 -4.95 9.23
N GLU A 69 11.78 -4.28 9.93
CA GLU A 69 11.51 -2.98 10.54
C GLU A 69 11.20 -1.93 9.47
N THR A 70 10.23 -1.05 9.74
CA THR A 70 9.89 0.04 8.85
C THR A 70 11.04 1.05 8.78
N SER A 71 11.53 1.31 7.57
CA SER A 71 12.69 2.20 7.39
C SER A 71 12.36 3.64 7.82
N PRO A 72 13.37 4.45 8.22
CA PRO A 72 13.15 5.85 8.60
C PRO A 72 12.48 6.67 7.49
N ALA A 73 12.77 6.38 6.22
CA ALA A 73 12.16 7.05 5.08
C ALA A 73 10.65 6.77 4.99
N VAL A 74 10.23 5.53 5.23
CA VAL A 74 8.82 5.14 5.25
C VAL A 74 8.11 5.75 6.48
N THR A 75 8.77 5.78 7.63
CA THR A 75 8.23 6.44 8.84
C THR A 75 8.00 7.93 8.61
N THR A 76 8.95 8.64 7.99
CA THR A 76 8.80 10.05 7.62
C THR A 76 7.63 10.23 6.65
N LEU A 77 7.53 9.40 5.61
CA LEU A 77 6.43 9.45 4.66
C LEU A 77 5.06 9.28 5.33
N LEU A 78 4.92 8.28 6.21
CA LEU A 78 3.66 8.06 6.96
C LEU A 78 3.34 9.27 7.86
N GLY A 79 4.36 9.88 8.47
CA GLY A 79 4.21 11.11 9.25
C GLY A 79 3.71 12.29 8.41
N GLU A 80 4.26 12.49 7.21
CA GLU A 80 3.81 13.51 6.25
C GLU A 80 2.34 13.30 5.83
N LEU A 81 1.94 12.05 5.58
CA LEU A 81 0.56 11.72 5.21
C LEU A 81 -0.41 11.95 6.37
N ALA A 82 -0.04 11.53 7.57
CA ALA A 82 -0.84 11.76 8.77
C ALA A 82 -1.00 13.27 9.07
N ALA A 83 0.07 14.06 8.91
CA ALA A 83 0.03 15.52 9.07
C ALA A 83 -0.90 16.21 8.07
N ARG A 84 -1.14 15.58 6.91
CA ARG A 84 -2.10 16.04 5.89
C ARG A 84 -3.54 15.57 6.13
N GLY A 85 -3.78 14.80 7.20
CA GLY A 85 -5.10 14.26 7.54
C GLY A 85 -5.47 12.96 6.80
N ILE A 86 -4.49 12.30 6.15
CA ILE A 86 -4.73 11.01 5.51
C ILE A 86 -4.74 9.92 6.59
N ALA A 87 -5.81 9.12 6.63
CA ALA A 87 -5.91 8.01 7.55
C ALA A 87 -4.87 6.93 7.22
N ILE A 88 -4.09 6.55 8.24
CA ILE A 88 -3.12 5.45 8.14
C ILE A 88 -3.76 4.19 8.73
N HIS A 89 -4.09 3.25 7.87
CA HIS A 89 -4.67 1.97 8.24
C HIS A 89 -3.58 0.93 8.45
N ASN A 90 -3.77 0.02 9.41
CA ASN A 90 -2.79 -1.03 9.68
C ASN A 90 -3.46 -2.41 9.61
N SER A 91 -3.01 -3.28 8.70
CA SER A 91 -3.61 -4.59 8.47
C SER A 91 -3.44 -5.62 9.60
N ARG A 92 -2.67 -5.29 10.65
CA ARG A 92 -2.73 -5.99 11.95
C ARG A 92 -4.04 -5.74 12.69
N LEU A 93 -4.66 -4.57 12.50
CA LEU A 93 -5.91 -4.23 13.15
C LEU A 93 -7.07 -4.88 12.40
N LEU A 94 -8.08 -5.34 13.15
CA LEU A 94 -9.07 -6.28 12.64
C LEU A 94 -9.85 -5.75 11.42
N ARG A 95 -10.18 -4.44 11.37
CA ARG A 95 -10.89 -3.78 10.25
C ARG A 95 -10.67 -2.26 10.26
N TRP A 96 -10.94 -1.63 9.11
CA TRP A 96 -11.17 -0.19 8.96
C TRP A 96 -12.25 0.05 7.91
#